data_AF-A0A936SUU3-F1
#
_entry.id   AF-A0A936SUU3-F1
#
_cell.length_a   1.000
_cell.length_b   1.000
_cell.length_c   1.000
_cell.angle_alpha   90.00
_cell.angle_beta   90.00
_cell.angle_gamma   90.00
#
_symmetry.space_group_name_H-M   'P 1'
#
loop_
_entity.id
_entity.type
_entity.pdbx_description
1 polymer ?
#
loop_
_entity_poly.entity_id
_entity_poly.type
_entity_poly.pdbx_seq_one_letter_code
_entity_poly.pdbx_strand_id
1 'polypeptide(L)'
;MIDSEYCTSASFRTAELRYAELARHSWGTALLRAWQLGADTIVAPVPAAWHMSPPGEFDLDGHTHPQRDLAGLVRECARLGFALVIQLDLASSAPAGEPRAWLAALTQALAAQQAPHGPIRALQLAADDWGWAEWLRAAGWQLPIVATHRGAGLRLGYGGTPGVAAAARTPVLMRSDGSVRPAFWRAKMLRMLLGAHDGFAAARAPADLALLTDRPLAQSPALYALLNQLRDASVTFDILDIAVATPEQLAAYTLVVAPAELTTHPLAGRILAPAANLTLLGDTAGDLAEGFFYKPRLAGNVAAEQLYETLETLGGNVSYAWADGPGITLNLRYGAQQIYLFVQNNQPNGYSGMLAYRAPDGAVLHLHLGIAGGRSGVVVLRDDEVLGAALDGDGAEGGWLARGLRTSMVFSTGAGGMVAYGDALVATAPQSGRFQIRHASAWGDMQAYRLLLSGAPLPAPIQREAAHLIVPYVAEDEQGQTDCYLVVPVAAALPERLRTYLAGLLRARAAVLRAAAMLARRHGAMVPAGTLDAIAEGLAPAELPLTTLADYALAWHTAAGQATCAIEALVAADAGRLAATIAELLDSA
;
A
#
# COMPACT_ATOMS: atom_id res chain seq x y z
N MET A 1 23.77 27.39 -1.66
CA MET A 1 22.50 27.77 -2.29
C MET A 1 22.41 27.03 -3.60
N ILE A 2 21.72 25.90 -3.59
CA ILE A 2 21.32 25.16 -4.79
C ILE A 2 19.80 25.17 -4.74
N ASP A 3 19.18 25.66 -5.81
CA ASP A 3 17.75 25.91 -5.94
C ASP A 3 16.91 24.67 -5.62
N SER A 4 16.05 24.79 -4.61
CA SER A 4 15.11 23.75 -4.16
C SER A 4 13.74 23.85 -4.84
N GLU A 5 13.65 24.47 -6.01
CA GLU A 5 12.36 24.91 -6.60
C GLU A 5 11.67 23.91 -7.55
N TYR A 6 12.18 22.69 -7.75
CA TYR A 6 11.55 21.73 -8.69
C TYR A 6 11.15 20.35 -8.14
N CYS A 7 11.28 20.10 -6.83
CA CYS A 7 10.63 18.93 -6.23
C CYS A 7 9.25 19.34 -5.69
N THR A 8 8.27 19.50 -6.57
CA THR A 8 6.88 19.24 -6.15
C THR A 8 6.90 17.85 -5.53
N SER A 9 6.53 17.73 -4.25
CA SER A 9 6.56 16.49 -3.48
C SER A 9 5.55 15.48 -4.03
N ALA A 10 5.84 14.91 -5.18
CA ALA A 10 5.08 13.82 -5.74
C ALA A 10 5.27 12.63 -4.80
N SER A 11 4.20 12.26 -4.09
CA SER A 11 4.19 11.04 -3.29
C SER A 11 4.17 9.86 -4.26
N PHE A 12 5.32 9.20 -4.41
CA PHE A 12 5.37 7.91 -5.11
C PHE A 12 4.69 6.86 -4.26
N ARG A 13 4.03 5.89 -4.89
CA ARG A 13 3.53 4.67 -4.22
C ARG A 13 4.36 3.51 -4.74
N THR A 14 5.28 3.01 -3.92
CA THR A 14 6.24 2.00 -4.38
C THR A 14 5.84 0.57 -4.06
N ALA A 15 6.33 -0.36 -4.90
CA ALA A 15 6.45 -1.78 -4.59
C ALA A 15 7.88 -2.26 -4.89
N GLU A 16 8.44 -3.12 -4.04
CA GLU A 16 9.73 -3.77 -4.31
C GLU A 16 9.52 -4.97 -5.25
N LEU A 17 10.29 -5.04 -6.33
CA LEU A 17 10.30 -6.17 -7.26
C LEU A 17 11.71 -6.76 -7.38
N ARG A 18 11.91 -7.93 -6.78
CA ARG A 18 13.13 -8.73 -6.90
C ARG A 18 13.12 -9.53 -8.20
N TYR A 19 13.25 -8.82 -9.33
CA TYR A 19 13.07 -9.41 -10.66
C TYR A 19 13.99 -10.60 -10.93
N ALA A 20 15.21 -10.60 -10.38
CA ALA A 20 16.17 -11.70 -10.51
C ALA A 20 15.68 -13.01 -9.87
N GLU A 21 14.74 -12.96 -8.92
CA GLU A 21 14.14 -14.12 -8.24
C GLU A 21 12.87 -14.63 -8.96
N LEU A 22 12.38 -13.91 -9.99
CA LEU A 22 11.16 -14.24 -10.73
C LEU A 22 11.49 -14.65 -12.16
N ALA A 23 10.79 -15.64 -12.71
CA ALA A 23 10.96 -15.98 -14.11
C ALA A 23 10.63 -14.77 -15.00
N ARG A 24 11.39 -14.58 -16.09
CA ARG A 24 11.28 -13.38 -16.97
C ARG A 24 9.87 -13.16 -17.51
N HIS A 25 9.14 -14.25 -17.79
CA HIS A 25 7.76 -14.21 -18.28
C HIS A 25 6.75 -13.77 -17.20
N SER A 26 7.06 -13.96 -15.91
CA SER A 26 6.19 -13.58 -14.79
C SER A 26 6.32 -12.11 -14.36
N TRP A 27 7.29 -11.36 -14.90
CA TRP A 27 7.49 -9.95 -14.52
C TRP A 27 6.28 -9.07 -14.85
N GLY A 28 5.66 -9.26 -16.01
CA GLY A 28 4.46 -8.52 -16.40
C GLY A 28 3.32 -8.71 -15.40
N THR A 29 3.06 -9.95 -15.01
CA THR A 29 2.06 -10.28 -13.97
C THR A 29 2.44 -9.66 -12.62
N ALA A 30 3.70 -9.74 -12.20
CA ALA A 30 4.15 -9.15 -10.94
C ALA A 30 3.98 -7.62 -10.92
N LEU A 31 4.28 -6.94 -12.03
CA LEU A 31 4.04 -5.51 -12.20
C LEU A 31 2.55 -5.19 -12.18
N LEU A 32 1.72 -5.99 -12.86
CA LEU A 32 0.26 -5.84 -12.78
C LEU A 32 -0.25 -5.99 -11.33
N ARG A 33 0.28 -6.96 -10.56
CA ARG A 33 -0.06 -7.10 -9.13
C ARG A 33 0.39 -5.90 -8.31
N ALA A 34 1.58 -5.36 -8.57
CA ALA A 34 2.02 -4.12 -7.93
C ALA A 34 1.05 -2.96 -8.25
N TRP A 35 0.58 -2.88 -9.49
CA TRP A 35 -0.37 -1.87 -9.94
C TRP A 35 -1.73 -2.02 -9.28
N GLN A 36 -2.24 -3.25 -9.16
CA GLN A 36 -3.48 -3.56 -8.45
C GLN A 36 -3.42 -3.23 -6.96
N LEU A 37 -2.21 -3.23 -6.37
CA LEU A 37 -1.96 -2.72 -5.03
C LEU A 37 -1.86 -1.19 -5.01
N GLY A 38 -2.06 -0.49 -6.13
CA GLY A 38 -1.95 0.97 -6.24
C GLY A 38 -0.53 1.49 -6.27
N ALA A 39 0.47 0.64 -6.57
CA ALA A 39 1.81 1.13 -6.85
C ALA A 39 1.85 1.83 -8.21
N ASP A 40 2.56 2.95 -8.28
CA ASP A 40 2.92 3.65 -9.51
C ASP A 40 4.43 3.64 -9.76
N THR A 41 5.20 3.14 -8.78
CA THR A 41 6.65 3.08 -8.82
C THR A 41 7.15 1.71 -8.38
N ILE A 42 8.15 1.18 -9.07
CA ILE A 42 8.84 -0.06 -8.73
C ILE A 42 10.21 0.28 -8.16
N VAL A 43 10.56 -0.32 -7.03
CA VAL A 43 11.93 -0.34 -6.53
C VAL A 43 12.51 -1.69 -6.89
N ALA A 44 13.55 -1.71 -7.72
CA ALA A 44 14.19 -2.94 -8.18
C ALA A 44 15.59 -3.05 -7.56
N PRO A 45 15.78 -3.91 -6.54
CA PRO A 45 17.11 -4.27 -6.06
C PRO A 45 17.88 -5.00 -7.17
N VAL A 46 19.07 -4.50 -7.52
CA VAL A 46 19.94 -5.12 -8.53
C VAL A 46 21.10 -5.84 -7.85
N PRO A 47 21.12 -7.19 -7.87
CA PRO A 47 22.24 -7.94 -7.32
C PRO A 47 23.43 -7.90 -8.30
N ALA A 48 24.39 -6.99 -8.11
CA ALA A 48 25.45 -6.74 -9.10
C ALA A 48 26.27 -8.01 -9.45
N ALA A 49 26.63 -8.82 -8.46
CA ALA A 49 27.35 -10.08 -8.66
C ALA A 49 26.58 -11.10 -9.52
N TRP A 50 25.24 -11.07 -9.50
CA TRP A 50 24.41 -11.95 -10.33
C TRP A 50 24.51 -11.61 -11.81
N HIS A 51 24.74 -10.33 -12.16
CA HIS A 51 24.86 -9.87 -13.53
C HIS A 51 26.26 -10.06 -14.13
N MET A 52 27.24 -10.49 -13.33
CA MET A 52 28.57 -10.80 -13.84
C MET A 52 28.63 -12.23 -14.40
N SER A 53 28.96 -12.35 -15.67
CA SER A 53 29.26 -13.60 -16.37
C SER A 53 30.78 -13.80 -16.45
N PRO A 54 31.31 -15.02 -16.30
CA PRO A 54 32.69 -15.32 -16.68
C PRO A 54 32.88 -15.05 -18.19
N PRO A 55 33.96 -14.36 -18.62
CA PRO A 55 35.16 -13.96 -17.89
C PRO A 55 35.18 -12.47 -17.43
N GLY A 56 34.16 -11.99 -16.73
CA GLY A 56 34.07 -10.62 -16.20
C GLY A 56 33.17 -9.67 -17.02
N GLU A 57 32.35 -10.22 -17.92
CA GLU A 57 31.37 -9.44 -18.69
C GLU A 57 30.09 -9.24 -17.89
N PHE A 58 29.42 -8.10 -18.07
CA PHE A 58 28.15 -7.81 -17.41
C PHE A 58 26.99 -8.08 -18.37
N ASP A 59 26.10 -8.99 -17.97
CA ASP A 59 24.85 -9.27 -18.67
C ASP A 59 23.71 -8.45 -18.06
N LEU A 60 23.21 -7.45 -18.79
CA LEU A 60 22.10 -6.58 -18.39
C LEU A 60 20.90 -6.65 -19.35
N ASP A 61 21.02 -7.42 -20.43
CA ASP A 61 19.99 -7.62 -21.47
C ASP A 61 19.45 -9.07 -21.50
N GLY A 62 20.00 -9.93 -20.64
CA GLY A 62 19.58 -11.31 -20.42
C GLY A 62 20.09 -12.31 -21.45
N HIS A 63 21.14 -11.98 -22.21
CA HIS A 63 21.68 -12.87 -23.23
C HIS A 63 22.29 -14.16 -22.64
N THR A 64 22.82 -14.11 -21.42
CA THR A 64 23.32 -15.32 -20.71
C THR A 64 22.24 -15.97 -19.85
N HIS A 65 21.31 -15.18 -19.31
CA HIS A 65 20.18 -15.70 -18.55
C HIS A 65 18.97 -14.75 -18.62
N PRO A 66 17.74 -15.21 -18.94
CA PRO A 66 16.57 -14.33 -19.08
C PRO A 66 16.28 -13.43 -17.87
N GLN A 67 16.60 -13.90 -16.66
CA GLN A 67 16.42 -13.12 -15.42
C GLN A 67 17.47 -12.02 -15.21
N ARG A 68 18.51 -11.95 -16.05
CA ARG A 68 19.53 -10.89 -16.06
C ARG A 68 19.14 -9.70 -16.97
N ASP A 69 17.99 -9.76 -17.65
CA ASP A 69 17.47 -8.71 -18.55
C ASP A 69 16.93 -7.49 -17.78
N LEU A 70 17.80 -6.76 -17.07
CA LEU A 70 17.44 -5.52 -16.38
C LEU A 70 16.89 -4.48 -17.37
N ALA A 71 17.48 -4.37 -18.56
CA ALA A 71 16.98 -3.50 -19.62
C ALA A 71 15.53 -3.87 -20.02
N GLY A 72 15.20 -5.15 -20.02
CA GLY A 72 13.86 -5.67 -20.22
C GLY A 72 12.90 -5.28 -19.12
N LEU A 73 13.32 -5.36 -17.85
CA LEU A 73 12.49 -4.89 -16.74
C LEU A 73 12.14 -3.41 -16.90
N VAL A 74 13.12 -2.59 -17.29
CA VAL A 74 12.93 -1.15 -17.52
C VAL A 74 11.91 -0.92 -18.65
N ARG A 75 12.00 -1.68 -19.74
CA ARG A 75 11.01 -1.65 -20.84
C ARG A 75 9.63 -2.09 -20.38
N GLU A 76 9.53 -3.12 -19.54
CA GLU A 76 8.24 -3.57 -18.98
C GLU A 76 7.62 -2.51 -18.07
N CYS A 77 8.40 -1.84 -17.24
CA CYS A 77 7.93 -0.74 -16.39
C CYS A 77 7.40 0.41 -17.26
N ALA A 78 8.16 0.84 -18.28
CA ALA A 78 7.70 1.87 -19.22
C ALA A 78 6.39 1.48 -19.91
N ARG A 79 6.30 0.23 -20.39
CA ARG A 79 5.13 -0.31 -21.07
C ARG A 79 3.87 -0.27 -20.19
N LEU A 80 4.00 -0.54 -18.90
CA LEU A 80 2.91 -0.55 -17.93
C LEU A 80 2.71 0.80 -17.21
N GLY A 81 3.49 1.83 -17.57
CA GLY A 81 3.37 3.17 -16.99
C GLY A 81 3.96 3.29 -15.57
N PHE A 82 4.85 2.39 -15.17
CA PHE A 82 5.56 2.47 -13.90
C PHE A 82 6.77 3.38 -13.97
N ALA A 83 6.94 4.18 -12.93
CA ALA A 83 8.25 4.69 -12.55
C ALA A 83 9.12 3.56 -12.00
N LEU A 84 10.44 3.66 -12.15
CA LEU A 84 11.41 2.69 -11.69
C LEU A 84 12.52 3.40 -10.90
N VAL A 85 12.77 2.90 -9.70
CA VAL A 85 13.92 3.24 -8.87
C VAL A 85 14.83 2.03 -8.84
N ILE A 86 16.06 2.20 -9.30
CA ILE A 86 17.07 1.13 -9.30
C ILE A 86 17.81 1.21 -7.97
N GLN A 87 17.76 0.14 -7.18
CA GLN A 87 18.43 0.09 -5.88
C GLN A 87 19.71 -0.74 -5.98
N LEU A 88 20.84 -0.11 -5.68
CA LEU A 88 22.17 -0.73 -5.65
C LEU A 88 22.66 -0.84 -4.20
N ASP A 89 23.19 -2.02 -3.86
CA ASP A 89 23.97 -2.25 -2.63
C ASP A 89 25.34 -2.77 -3.06
N LEU A 90 26.27 -1.85 -3.30
CA LEU A 90 27.58 -2.19 -3.85
C LEU A 90 28.42 -2.90 -2.79
N ALA A 91 28.30 -2.50 -1.53
CA ALA A 91 29.02 -3.13 -0.43
C ALA A 91 28.63 -4.61 -0.21
N SER A 92 27.36 -5.00 -0.43
CA SER A 92 26.92 -6.40 -0.24
C SER A 92 26.89 -7.24 -1.53
N SER A 93 26.82 -6.59 -2.70
CA SER A 93 26.56 -7.30 -3.95
C SER A 93 27.55 -7.00 -5.08
N ALA A 94 28.48 -6.04 -4.94
CA ALA A 94 29.45 -5.80 -6.01
C ALA A 94 30.38 -7.01 -6.20
N PRO A 95 30.70 -7.38 -7.44
CA PRO A 95 31.71 -8.38 -7.70
C PRO A 95 33.05 -7.91 -7.11
N ALA A 96 33.75 -8.84 -6.44
CA ALA A 96 34.95 -8.54 -5.66
C ALA A 96 36.01 -7.82 -6.51
N GLY A 97 36.11 -6.50 -6.32
CA GLY A 97 37.17 -5.67 -6.91
C GLY A 97 36.77 -4.76 -8.07
N GLU A 98 35.57 -4.86 -8.65
CA GLU A 98 35.20 -4.08 -9.85
C GLU A 98 33.90 -3.22 -9.79
N PRO A 99 33.61 -2.45 -8.72
CA PRO A 99 32.43 -1.57 -8.69
C PRO A 99 32.38 -0.56 -9.85
N ARG A 100 33.54 -0.03 -10.28
CA ARG A 100 33.62 0.94 -11.38
C ARG A 100 33.20 0.35 -12.72
N ALA A 101 33.69 -0.85 -13.06
CA ALA A 101 33.37 -1.50 -14.33
C ALA A 101 31.87 -1.84 -14.38
N TRP A 102 31.33 -2.34 -13.26
CA TRP A 102 29.90 -2.60 -13.10
C TRP A 102 29.06 -1.34 -13.31
N LEU A 103 29.36 -0.25 -12.60
CA LEU A 103 28.60 0.99 -12.70
C LEU A 103 28.70 1.63 -14.10
N ALA A 104 29.86 1.51 -14.76
CA ALA A 104 30.02 1.95 -16.15
C ALA A 104 29.12 1.14 -17.10
N ALA A 105 29.12 -0.18 -16.97
CA ALA A 105 28.27 -1.06 -17.76
C ALA A 105 26.78 -0.77 -17.52
N LEU A 106 26.37 -0.57 -16.27
CA LEU A 106 25.01 -0.19 -15.90
C LEU A 106 24.59 1.15 -16.53
N THR A 107 25.45 2.16 -16.42
CA THR A 107 25.18 3.50 -16.98
C THR A 107 25.03 3.44 -18.49
N GLN A 108 25.90 2.68 -19.17
CA GLN A 108 25.83 2.49 -20.62
C GLN A 108 24.58 1.73 -21.05
N ALA A 109 24.28 0.60 -20.41
CA ALA A 109 23.13 -0.25 -20.75
C ALA A 109 21.79 0.47 -20.57
N LEU A 110 21.71 1.41 -19.63
CA LEU A 110 20.49 2.15 -19.30
C LEU A 110 20.45 3.58 -19.87
N ALA A 111 21.45 4.00 -20.64
CA ALA A 111 21.58 5.38 -21.12
C ALA A 111 20.34 5.86 -21.88
N ALA A 112 19.76 5.03 -22.75
CA ALA A 112 18.57 5.37 -23.53
C ALA A 112 17.30 5.51 -22.66
N GLN A 113 17.27 4.90 -21.48
CA GLN A 113 16.13 4.89 -20.57
C GLN A 113 16.22 5.94 -19.46
N GLN A 114 17.33 6.71 -19.42
CA GLN A 114 17.56 7.82 -18.49
C GLN A 114 16.96 9.16 -18.95
N ALA A 115 16.17 9.18 -20.03
CA ALA A 115 15.52 10.40 -20.52
C ALA A 115 14.63 11.05 -19.44
N PRO A 116 14.39 12.38 -19.46
CA PRO A 116 13.56 13.08 -18.46
C PRO A 116 12.15 12.48 -18.27
N HIS A 117 11.62 11.81 -19.31
CA HIS A 117 10.33 11.13 -19.29
C HIS A 117 10.44 9.60 -19.38
N GLY A 118 11.65 9.06 -19.22
CA GLY A 118 11.90 7.63 -19.13
C GLY A 118 11.29 7.01 -17.87
N PRO A 119 11.18 5.67 -17.83
CA PRO A 119 10.66 4.96 -16.66
C PRO A 119 11.57 5.12 -15.44
N ILE A 120 12.89 5.25 -15.62
CA ILE A 120 13.82 5.39 -14.50
C ILE A 120 13.66 6.79 -13.89
N ARG A 121 13.37 6.86 -12.59
CA ARG A 121 13.20 8.11 -11.85
C ARG A 121 14.35 8.43 -10.93
N ALA A 122 15.00 7.41 -10.38
CA ALA A 122 16.15 7.59 -9.51
C ALA A 122 17.04 6.35 -9.45
N LEU A 123 18.29 6.58 -9.07
CA LEU A 123 19.20 5.57 -8.57
C LEU A 123 19.28 5.68 -7.05
N GLN A 124 19.11 4.57 -6.36
CA GLN A 124 19.08 4.50 -4.91
C GLN A 124 20.33 3.74 -4.44
N LEU A 125 21.17 4.41 -3.64
CA LEU A 125 22.43 3.85 -3.10
C LEU A 125 22.29 3.58 -1.60
N ALA A 126 23.00 2.58 -1.07
CA ALA A 126 23.23 2.47 0.36
C ALA A 126 23.97 3.71 0.89
N ALA A 127 23.70 4.13 2.13
CA ALA A 127 24.40 5.27 2.75
C ALA A 127 25.92 5.08 2.73
N ASP A 128 26.38 3.86 2.96
CA ASP A 128 27.81 3.48 2.93
C ASP A 128 28.41 3.60 1.52
N ASP A 129 27.56 3.58 0.47
CA ASP A 129 27.95 3.67 -0.94
C ASP A 129 27.82 5.10 -1.51
N TRP A 130 27.45 6.09 -0.69
CA TRP A 130 27.17 7.46 -1.17
C TRP A 130 28.35 8.13 -1.88
N GLY A 131 29.59 7.73 -1.54
CA GLY A 131 30.80 8.20 -2.20
C GLY A 131 30.84 7.92 -3.71
N TRP A 132 30.02 7.00 -4.22
CA TRP A 132 29.92 6.70 -5.65
C TRP A 132 29.03 7.68 -6.43
N ALA A 133 28.24 8.52 -5.75
CA ALA A 133 27.28 9.41 -6.41
C ALA A 133 27.97 10.44 -7.35
N GLU A 134 29.09 11.03 -6.92
CA GLU A 134 29.85 11.96 -7.76
C GLU A 134 30.45 11.28 -8.99
N TRP A 135 31.01 10.09 -8.79
CA TRP A 135 31.57 9.30 -9.89
C TRP A 135 30.50 8.92 -10.92
N LEU A 136 29.32 8.48 -10.48
CA LEU A 136 28.20 8.12 -11.35
C LEU A 136 27.74 9.30 -12.22
N ARG A 137 27.65 10.51 -11.63
CA ARG A 137 27.35 11.72 -12.39
C ARG A 137 28.42 12.01 -13.44
N ALA A 138 29.70 11.88 -13.07
CA ALA A 138 30.82 12.06 -14.00
C ALA A 138 30.83 10.99 -15.12
N ALA A 139 30.37 9.77 -14.82
CA ALA A 139 30.21 8.68 -15.77
C ALA A 139 28.98 8.84 -16.69
N GLY A 140 28.21 9.91 -16.54
CA GLY A 140 27.09 10.24 -17.41
C GLY A 140 25.71 9.83 -16.87
N TRP A 141 25.58 9.44 -15.60
CA TRP A 141 24.27 9.21 -14.99
C TRP A 141 23.52 10.54 -14.82
N GLN A 142 22.38 10.69 -15.50
CA GLN A 142 21.67 11.97 -15.60
C GLN A 142 20.52 12.13 -14.59
N LEU A 143 20.08 11.04 -13.97
CA LEU A 143 18.91 11.03 -13.09
C LEU A 143 19.28 11.27 -11.62
N PRO A 144 18.32 11.67 -10.77
CA PRO A 144 18.52 11.79 -9.33
C PRO A 144 19.17 10.55 -8.70
N ILE A 145 20.13 10.78 -7.81
CA ILE A 145 20.75 9.74 -6.96
C ILE A 145 20.29 10.02 -5.53
N VAL A 146 19.72 9.03 -4.85
CA VAL A 146 19.14 9.14 -3.51
C VAL A 146 19.78 8.15 -2.54
N ALA A 147 20.01 8.57 -1.30
CA ALA A 147 20.65 7.76 -0.28
C ALA A 147 19.61 6.89 0.45
N THR A 148 20.04 5.74 0.95
CA THR A 148 19.24 4.88 1.84
C THR A 148 19.97 4.58 3.11
N HIS A 149 19.29 4.76 4.24
CA HIS A 149 19.80 4.23 5.49
C HIS A 149 19.49 2.73 5.53
N ARG A 150 20.51 1.88 5.68
CA ARG A 150 20.32 0.44 5.91
C ARG A 150 19.37 0.25 7.11
N GLY A 151 18.25 -0.44 6.89
CA GLY A 151 17.17 -0.60 7.88
C GLY A 151 15.97 0.35 7.71
N ALA A 152 16.13 1.43 6.94
CA ALA A 152 15.02 2.19 6.38
C ALA A 152 14.77 1.67 4.96
N GLY A 153 13.90 0.67 4.81
CA GLY A 153 13.21 0.51 3.51
C GLY A 153 12.65 1.88 3.11
N LEU A 154 12.61 2.20 1.82
CA LEU A 154 12.15 3.50 1.31
C LEU A 154 10.83 3.87 2.02
N ARG A 155 10.93 4.72 3.06
CA ARG A 155 9.78 5.20 3.82
C ARG A 155 9.23 6.36 3.02
N LEU A 156 8.39 6.05 2.04
CA LEU A 156 7.47 7.04 1.52
C LEU A 156 6.53 7.36 2.67
N GLY A 157 6.70 8.55 3.22
CA GLY A 157 5.90 9.04 4.33
C GLY A 157 4.42 9.05 3.95
N TYR A 158 3.67 8.08 4.44
CA TYR A 158 2.44 8.44 5.13
C TYR A 158 2.90 9.00 6.47
N GLY A 159 2.61 10.28 6.72
CA GLY A 159 3.01 10.98 7.94
C GLY A 159 2.71 10.13 9.19
N GLY A 160 3.66 10.15 10.12
CA GLY A 160 3.56 9.63 11.50
C GLY A 160 2.53 8.53 11.73
N THR A 161 2.93 7.27 11.60
CA THR A 161 2.07 6.14 12.02
C THR A 161 2.87 5.13 12.84
N PRO A 162 2.77 5.16 14.18
CA PRO A 162 3.06 4.00 15.01
C PRO A 162 1.83 3.09 14.98
N GLY A 163 1.96 1.87 14.44
CA GLY A 163 0.87 0.87 14.46
C GLY A 163 0.96 -0.24 13.42
N VAL A 164 1.57 0.00 12.25
CA VAL A 164 1.87 -1.05 11.25
C VAL A 164 3.38 -1.15 10.96
N ALA A 165 4.20 -0.42 11.72
CA ALA A 165 5.63 -0.31 11.51
C ALA A 165 6.43 -1.17 12.49
N ALA A 166 6.49 -2.47 12.22
CA ALA A 166 7.75 -3.20 12.39
C ALA A 166 8.32 -3.42 10.99
N ALA A 167 9.62 -3.19 10.85
CA ALA A 167 10.40 -3.24 9.62
C ALA A 167 10.46 -4.64 8.99
N ALA A 168 9.33 -5.15 8.51
CA ALA A 168 9.32 -6.30 7.62
C ALA A 168 9.68 -5.80 6.22
N ARG A 169 10.73 -6.38 5.63
CA ARG A 169 10.86 -6.44 4.17
C ARG A 169 9.47 -6.70 3.59
N THR A 170 9.06 -5.97 2.56
CA THR A 170 7.80 -6.24 1.86
C THR A 170 7.74 -7.76 1.64
N PRO A 171 6.78 -8.48 2.27
CA PRO A 171 6.76 -9.93 2.15
C PRO A 171 6.67 -10.24 0.66
N VAL A 172 7.40 -11.26 0.19
CA VAL A 172 7.34 -11.63 -1.22
C VAL A 172 5.87 -11.93 -1.54
N LEU A 173 5.23 -11.05 -2.28
CA LEU A 173 3.77 -11.11 -2.49
C LEU A 173 3.40 -12.21 -3.49
N MET A 174 4.39 -12.65 -4.26
CA MET A 174 4.26 -13.64 -5.33
C MET A 174 5.09 -14.89 -4.98
N ARG A 175 4.71 -16.02 -5.57
CA ARG A 175 5.58 -17.20 -5.66
C ARG A 175 6.39 -17.13 -6.97
N SER A 176 7.37 -18.00 -7.12
CA SER A 176 8.22 -18.07 -8.32
C SER A 176 7.44 -18.43 -9.58
N ASP A 177 6.29 -19.09 -9.44
CA ASP A 177 5.36 -19.44 -10.53
C ASP A 177 4.41 -18.29 -10.91
N GLY A 178 4.49 -17.13 -10.23
CA GLY A 178 3.58 -16.00 -10.46
C GLY A 178 2.24 -16.09 -9.73
N SER A 179 1.99 -17.12 -8.93
CA SER A 179 0.81 -17.18 -8.06
C SER A 179 0.96 -16.22 -6.87
N VAL A 180 -0.17 -15.72 -6.36
CA VAL A 180 -0.19 -14.78 -5.22
C VAL A 180 -0.08 -15.52 -3.88
N ARG A 181 0.68 -14.96 -2.93
CA ARG A 181 0.77 -15.47 -1.56
C ARG A 181 -0.38 -14.91 -0.70
N PRO A 182 -0.74 -15.53 0.44
CA PRO A 182 -1.73 -14.97 1.37
C PRO A 182 -1.44 -13.51 1.78
N ALA A 183 -0.16 -13.13 1.87
CA ALA A 183 0.25 -11.76 2.18
C ALA A 183 -0.18 -10.72 1.12
N PHE A 184 -0.27 -11.12 -0.16
CA PHE A 184 -0.81 -10.27 -1.22
C PHE A 184 -2.25 -9.89 -0.92
N TRP A 185 -3.09 -10.87 -0.57
CA TRP A 185 -4.51 -10.64 -0.27
C TRP A 185 -4.69 -9.70 0.92
N ARG A 186 -3.91 -9.90 2.00
CA ARG A 186 -3.93 -8.99 3.16
C ARG A 186 -3.58 -7.55 2.78
N ALA A 187 -2.49 -7.38 2.02
CA ALA A 187 -2.09 -6.06 1.53
C ALA A 187 -3.16 -5.45 0.62
N LYS A 188 -3.73 -6.24 -0.28
CA LYS A 188 -4.77 -5.81 -1.22
C LYS A 188 -6.04 -5.37 -0.50
N MET A 189 -6.59 -6.20 0.38
CA MET A 189 -7.81 -5.88 1.13
C MET A 189 -7.65 -4.57 1.91
N LEU A 190 -6.51 -4.42 2.60
CA LEU A 190 -6.20 -3.22 3.35
C LEU A 190 -6.08 -2.00 2.43
N ARG A 191 -5.31 -2.08 1.34
CA ARG A 191 -5.15 -0.96 0.40
C ARG A 191 -6.45 -0.61 -0.33
N MET A 192 -7.26 -1.60 -0.69
CA MET A 192 -8.57 -1.40 -1.30
C MET A 192 -9.50 -0.64 -0.35
N LEU A 193 -9.52 -1.00 0.93
CA LEU A 193 -10.34 -0.32 1.94
C LEU A 193 -9.83 1.11 2.21
N LEU A 194 -8.55 1.27 2.51
CA LEU A 194 -7.95 2.56 2.84
C LEU A 194 -7.91 3.51 1.64
N GLY A 195 -7.79 2.95 0.44
CA GLY A 195 -7.84 3.64 -0.84
C GLY A 195 -9.24 3.70 -1.45
N ALA A 196 -10.31 3.38 -0.72
CA ALA A 196 -11.67 3.58 -1.20
C ALA A 196 -12.19 5.00 -0.99
N HIS A 197 -11.75 5.61 0.11
CA HIS A 197 -12.15 6.95 0.51
C HIS A 197 -10.97 7.91 0.38
N ASP A 198 -11.26 9.19 0.14
CA ASP A 198 -10.26 10.24 0.22
C ASP A 198 -9.88 10.49 1.69
N GLY A 199 -8.64 10.91 1.91
CA GLY A 199 -8.24 11.45 3.21
C GLY A 199 -7.64 10.47 4.20
N PHE A 200 -7.54 9.16 3.93
CA PHE A 200 -6.78 8.26 4.83
C PHE A 200 -5.33 8.73 5.02
N ALA A 201 -4.69 9.22 3.95
CA ALA A 201 -3.34 9.77 4.01
C ALA A 201 -3.20 10.97 4.96
N ALA A 202 -4.27 11.76 5.08
CA ALA A 202 -4.36 12.90 5.97
C ALA A 202 -4.99 12.53 7.33
N ALA A 203 -5.44 11.28 7.51
CA ALA A 203 -6.14 10.86 8.72
C ALA A 203 -5.17 10.79 9.89
N ARG A 204 -5.56 11.39 11.01
CA ARG A 204 -4.70 11.51 12.20
C ARG A 204 -5.29 10.70 13.34
N ALA A 205 -4.40 10.15 14.16
CA ALA A 205 -4.85 9.62 15.44
C ALA A 205 -5.29 10.81 16.30
N PRO A 206 -6.47 10.77 16.93
CA PRO A 206 -6.84 11.80 17.88
C PRO A 206 -5.94 11.67 19.10
N ALA A 207 -5.26 12.74 19.46
CA ALA A 207 -4.29 12.74 20.55
C ALA A 207 -4.45 14.01 21.38
N ASP A 208 -4.62 13.83 22.68
CA ASP A 208 -4.61 14.94 23.65
C ASP A 208 -3.21 15.11 24.27
N LEU A 209 -2.30 14.18 23.96
CA LEU A 209 -0.90 14.17 24.36
C LEU A 209 0.01 14.37 23.14
N ALA A 210 0.94 15.31 23.22
CA ALA A 210 2.06 15.43 22.30
C ALA A 210 3.40 15.20 23.00
N LEU A 211 4.28 14.46 22.35
CA LEU A 211 5.66 14.26 22.73
C LEU A 211 6.56 15.12 21.83
N LEU A 212 7.33 16.03 22.41
CA LEU A 212 8.21 16.91 21.65
C LEU A 212 9.63 16.36 21.57
N THR A 213 10.27 16.47 20.40
CA THR A 213 11.68 16.08 20.19
C THR A 213 12.39 17.09 19.27
N ASP A 214 13.72 17.16 19.34
CA ASP A 214 14.60 17.88 18.40
C ASP A 214 15.46 16.94 17.54
N ARG A 215 15.36 15.64 17.81
CA ARG A 215 16.20 14.60 17.23
C ARG A 215 15.43 13.29 17.04
N PRO A 216 16.00 12.30 16.31
CA PRO A 216 15.39 10.98 16.22
C PRO A 216 15.16 10.38 17.62
N LEU A 217 13.97 9.83 17.86
CA LEU A 217 13.54 9.31 19.17
C LEU A 217 14.53 8.33 19.82
N ALA A 218 15.26 7.54 19.01
CA ALA A 218 16.27 6.59 19.48
C ALA A 218 17.43 7.25 20.25
N GLN A 219 17.61 8.57 20.11
CA GLN A 219 18.66 9.34 20.77
C GLN A 219 18.20 9.99 22.08
N SER A 220 16.94 9.80 22.49
CA SER A 220 16.39 10.25 23.77
C SER A 220 15.87 9.05 24.56
N PRO A 221 16.70 8.44 25.44
CA PRO A 221 16.32 7.22 26.16
C PRO A 221 15.07 7.37 27.01
N ALA A 222 14.90 8.51 27.70
CA ALA A 222 13.72 8.78 28.53
C ALA A 222 12.45 8.88 27.68
N LEU A 223 12.51 9.63 26.57
CA LEU A 223 11.36 9.76 25.67
C LEU A 223 11.03 8.43 24.97
N TYR A 224 12.05 7.65 24.62
CA TYR A 224 11.88 6.33 24.03
C TYR A 224 11.24 5.34 25.01
N ALA A 225 11.67 5.35 26.28
CA ALA A 225 11.06 4.55 27.34
C ALA A 225 9.59 4.92 27.56
N LEU A 226 9.30 6.21 27.70
CA LEU A 226 7.95 6.73 27.84
C LEU A 226 7.07 6.34 26.64
N LEU A 227 7.59 6.47 25.42
CA LEU A 227 6.87 6.11 24.21
C LEU A 227 6.48 4.62 24.18
N ASN A 228 7.34 3.73 24.67
CA ASN A 228 7.00 2.30 24.77
C ASN A 228 5.93 2.08 25.85
N GLN A 229 6.04 2.72 27.01
CA GLN A 229 5.02 2.64 28.06
C GLN A 229 3.64 3.13 27.58
N LEU A 230 3.60 4.27 26.88
CA LEU A 230 2.37 4.81 26.31
C LEU A 230 1.74 3.84 25.29
N ARG A 231 2.56 3.18 24.46
CA ARG A 231 2.06 2.16 23.53
C ARG A 231 1.51 0.93 24.24
N ASP A 232 2.24 0.43 25.24
CA ASP A 232 1.83 -0.75 26.01
C ASP A 232 0.51 -0.49 26.75
N ALA A 233 0.32 0.74 27.21
CA ALA A 233 -0.91 1.18 27.86
C ALA A 233 -2.01 1.61 26.86
N SER A 234 -1.72 1.68 25.56
CA SER A 234 -2.65 2.16 24.52
C SER A 234 -3.09 3.63 24.69
N VAL A 235 -2.21 4.47 25.23
CA VAL A 235 -2.38 5.94 25.22
C VAL A 235 -2.16 6.46 23.81
N THR A 236 -3.06 7.31 23.32
CA THR A 236 -2.86 7.95 22.01
C THR A 236 -2.04 9.24 22.16
N PHE A 237 -1.00 9.38 21.35
CA PHE A 237 -0.11 10.53 21.38
C PHE A 237 0.40 10.88 19.98
N ASP A 238 0.75 12.15 19.81
CA ASP A 238 1.51 12.64 18.65
C ASP A 238 2.98 12.86 19.00
N ILE A 239 3.83 12.88 17.97
CA ILE A 239 5.24 13.27 18.10
C ILE A 239 5.44 14.52 17.27
N LEU A 240 5.92 15.58 17.92
CA LEU A 240 6.17 16.87 17.30
C LEU A 240 7.67 17.15 17.28
N ASP A 241 8.16 17.72 16.18
CA ASP A 241 9.52 18.22 16.08
C ASP A 241 9.53 19.72 16.40
N ILE A 242 10.31 20.11 17.42
CA ILE A 242 10.41 21.51 17.88
C ILE A 242 10.85 22.47 16.76
N ALA A 243 11.57 21.99 15.74
CA ALA A 243 12.03 22.81 14.62
C ALA A 243 10.88 23.26 13.71
N VAL A 244 9.77 22.50 13.67
CA VAL A 244 8.62 22.76 12.81
C VAL A 244 7.32 23.03 13.58
N ALA A 245 7.28 22.72 14.87
CA ALA A 245 6.11 22.93 15.72
C ALA A 245 5.79 24.42 15.88
N THR A 246 4.50 24.78 15.82
CA THR A 246 4.05 26.15 16.10
C THR A 246 3.38 26.23 17.48
N PRO A 247 3.33 27.43 18.11
CA PRO A 247 2.61 27.61 19.37
C PRO A 247 1.13 27.19 19.27
N GLU A 248 0.47 27.45 18.14
CA GLU A 248 -0.92 27.07 17.90
C GLU A 248 -1.08 25.55 17.85
N GLN A 249 -0.12 24.83 17.26
CA GLN A 249 -0.11 23.37 17.27
C GLN A 249 0.05 22.83 18.68
N LEU A 250 0.96 23.39 19.48
CA LEU A 250 1.13 22.96 20.88
C LEU A 250 -0.12 23.22 21.70
N ALA A 251 -0.79 24.36 21.51
CA ALA A 251 -2.01 24.72 22.20
C ALA A 251 -3.22 23.83 21.84
N ALA A 252 -3.15 23.07 20.75
CA ALA A 252 -4.20 22.13 20.35
C ALA A 252 -4.24 20.85 21.20
N TYR A 253 -3.17 20.55 21.96
CA TYR A 253 -3.09 19.39 22.83
C TYR A 253 -3.50 19.75 24.27
N THR A 254 -4.02 18.78 25.01
CA THR A 254 -4.26 18.96 26.44
C THR A 254 -2.96 18.93 27.24
N LEU A 255 -1.99 18.11 26.83
CA LEU A 255 -0.69 17.96 27.47
C LEU A 255 0.42 17.85 26.43
N VAL A 256 1.46 18.65 26.59
CA VAL A 256 2.71 18.55 25.82
C VAL A 256 3.81 18.10 26.78
N VAL A 257 4.47 16.98 26.47
CA VAL A 257 5.63 16.48 27.21
C VAL A 257 6.89 16.71 26.39
N ALA A 258 7.85 17.41 26.97
CA ALA A 258 9.15 17.66 26.35
C ALA A 258 10.27 17.15 27.27
N PRO A 259 11.31 16.48 26.74
CA PRO A 259 12.54 16.23 27.48
C PRO A 259 13.10 17.54 28.04
N ALA A 260 13.52 17.56 29.30
CA ALA A 260 13.95 18.79 29.94
C ALA A 260 15.17 19.43 29.26
N GLU A 261 15.97 18.66 28.53
CA GLU A 261 17.10 19.14 27.74
C GLU A 261 16.66 20.10 26.62
N LEU A 262 15.42 19.95 26.11
CA LEU A 262 14.87 20.85 25.07
C LEU A 262 14.70 22.28 25.56
N THR A 263 14.71 22.54 26.86
CA THR A 263 14.66 23.91 27.40
C THR A 263 15.87 24.76 27.02
N THR A 264 16.99 24.12 26.65
CA THR A 264 18.19 24.79 26.15
C THR A 264 18.19 24.99 24.62
N HIS A 265 17.22 24.44 23.92
CA HIS A 265 17.12 24.57 22.47
C HIS A 265 16.91 26.04 22.06
N PRO A 266 17.54 26.55 20.99
CA PRO A 266 17.43 27.96 20.59
C PRO A 266 15.99 28.46 20.37
N LEU A 267 15.09 27.55 20.00
CA LEU A 267 13.66 27.87 19.77
C LEU A 267 12.79 27.73 21.03
N ALA A 268 13.32 27.19 22.14
CA ALA A 268 12.53 26.84 23.31
C ALA A 268 11.84 28.06 23.95
N GLY A 269 12.55 29.18 24.09
CA GLY A 269 11.96 30.40 24.64
C GLY A 269 10.79 30.95 23.81
N ARG A 270 10.81 30.74 22.49
CA ARG A 270 9.76 31.20 21.57
C ARG A 270 8.57 30.23 21.50
N ILE A 271 8.85 28.92 21.49
CA ILE A 271 7.83 27.89 21.21
C ILE A 271 7.30 27.28 22.51
N LEU A 272 8.18 26.94 23.46
CA LEU A 272 7.83 26.14 24.63
C LEU A 272 7.49 26.97 25.87
N ALA A 273 8.22 28.06 26.12
CA ALA A 273 7.92 28.90 27.29
C ALA A 273 6.45 29.37 27.33
N PRO A 274 5.83 29.79 26.19
CA PRO A 274 4.43 30.21 26.17
C PRO A 274 3.42 29.06 26.34
N ALA A 275 3.80 27.80 26.11
CA ALA A 275 2.89 26.67 26.13
C ALA A 275 2.44 26.36 27.57
N ALA A 276 1.20 26.73 27.93
CA ALA A 276 0.66 26.56 29.28
C ALA A 276 0.44 25.09 29.66
N ASN A 277 0.27 24.22 28.67
CA ASN A 277 0.08 22.78 28.77
C ASN A 277 1.40 21.98 28.73
N LEU A 278 2.55 22.64 28.86
CA LEU A 278 3.86 22.01 28.81
C LEU A 278 4.27 21.39 30.16
N THR A 279 4.69 20.14 30.11
CA THR A 279 5.32 19.40 31.21
C THR A 279 6.69 18.90 30.79
N LEU A 280 7.68 19.02 31.67
CA LEU A 280 9.05 18.60 31.40
C LEU A 280 9.30 17.16 31.88
N LEU A 281 9.92 16.34 31.05
CA LEU A 281 10.31 14.96 31.35
C LEU A 281 11.78 14.90 31.75
N GLY A 282 12.07 14.30 32.91
CA GLY A 282 13.43 14.03 33.40
C GLY A 282 13.87 14.93 34.55
N ASP A 283 14.90 14.47 35.27
CA ASP A 283 15.48 15.20 36.40
C ASP A 283 16.46 16.27 35.91
N THR A 284 16.10 17.53 36.09
CA THR A 284 17.00 18.65 35.82
C THR A 284 17.89 18.89 37.02
N ALA A 285 19.02 18.19 37.08
CA ALA A 285 20.13 18.61 37.95
C ALA A 285 20.89 19.83 37.38
N GLY A 286 20.56 20.28 36.15
CA GLY A 286 21.20 21.42 35.47
C GLY A 286 20.38 22.72 35.46
N ASP A 287 21.04 23.82 35.08
CA ASP A 287 20.46 25.17 34.95
C ASP A 287 19.38 25.20 33.87
N LEU A 288 18.12 25.18 34.28
CA LEU A 288 16.99 25.50 33.42
C LEU A 288 17.03 26.98 33.04
N ALA A 289 16.66 27.29 31.80
CA ALA A 289 16.42 28.68 31.41
C ALA A 289 15.25 29.25 32.25
N GLU A 290 15.36 30.54 32.60
CA GLU A 290 14.47 31.20 33.58
C GLU A 290 12.97 31.04 33.29
N GLY A 291 12.61 31.01 32.00
CA GLY A 291 11.25 30.82 31.53
C GLY A 291 10.62 29.45 31.79
N PHE A 292 11.34 28.47 32.35
CA PHE A 292 10.87 27.10 32.57
C PHE A 292 10.79 26.67 34.03
N PHE A 293 11.23 27.50 34.98
CA PHE A 293 11.28 27.12 36.40
C PHE A 293 9.92 26.72 37.00
N TYR A 294 8.83 27.28 36.47
CA TYR A 294 7.46 27.05 36.94
C TYR A 294 6.72 25.93 36.21
N LYS A 295 7.33 25.28 35.21
CA LYS A 295 6.66 24.20 34.46
C LYS A 295 6.61 22.91 35.30
N PRO A 296 5.48 22.18 35.30
CA PRO A 296 5.37 20.88 35.95
C PRO A 296 6.45 19.90 35.45
N ARG A 297 6.82 18.96 36.30
CA ARG A 297 7.87 17.96 36.01
C ARG A 297 7.33 16.55 36.19
N LEU A 298 7.72 15.68 35.28
CA LEU A 298 7.53 14.23 35.36
C LEU A 298 8.90 13.57 35.52
N ALA A 299 8.96 12.57 36.39
CA ALA A 299 10.14 11.74 36.53
C ALA A 299 10.48 11.08 35.18
N GLY A 300 11.76 10.84 34.90
CA GLY A 300 12.19 10.21 33.65
C GLY A 300 11.65 8.78 33.45
N ASN A 301 11.10 8.17 34.51
CA ASN A 301 10.49 6.84 34.53
C ASN A 301 8.99 6.89 34.91
N VAL A 302 8.30 7.98 34.59
CA VAL A 302 6.85 8.16 34.86
C VAL A 302 6.04 6.93 34.43
N ALA A 303 5.21 6.43 35.34
CA ALA A 303 4.30 5.32 35.03
C ALA A 303 3.19 5.80 34.10
N ALA A 304 2.67 4.92 33.23
CA ALA A 304 1.60 5.29 32.31
C ALA A 304 0.37 5.79 33.10
N GLU A 305 0.03 5.15 34.22
CA GLU A 305 -1.04 5.49 35.16
C GLU A 305 -0.99 6.96 35.60
N GLN A 306 0.19 7.46 35.94
CA GLN A 306 0.36 8.85 36.35
C GLN A 306 0.07 9.83 35.20
N LEU A 307 0.40 9.45 33.96
CA LEU A 307 0.05 10.23 32.78
C LEU A 307 -1.43 10.17 32.47
N TYR A 308 -2.11 9.04 32.72
CA TYR A 308 -3.58 8.97 32.62
C TYR A 308 -4.21 10.00 33.55
N GLU A 309 -3.88 9.94 34.84
CA GLU A 309 -4.44 10.83 35.86
C GLU A 309 -4.16 12.29 35.53
N THR A 310 -2.95 12.59 35.03
CA THR A 310 -2.58 13.94 34.61
C THR A 310 -3.41 14.41 33.43
N LEU A 311 -3.55 13.61 32.38
CA LEU A 311 -4.37 13.94 31.21
C LEU A 311 -5.83 14.15 31.59
N GLU A 312 -6.42 13.23 32.37
CA GLU A 312 -7.80 13.31 32.80
C GLU A 312 -8.06 14.54 33.69
N THR A 313 -7.14 14.87 34.60
CA THR A 313 -7.21 16.07 35.44
C THR A 313 -7.22 17.35 34.60
N LEU A 314 -6.52 17.33 33.47
CA LEU A 314 -6.50 18.43 32.50
C LEU A 314 -7.69 18.41 31.51
N GLY A 315 -8.62 17.46 31.67
CA GLY A 315 -9.80 17.31 30.80
C GLY A 315 -9.50 16.63 29.46
N GLY A 316 -8.34 15.98 29.34
CA GLY A 316 -7.93 15.20 28.17
C GLY A 316 -8.43 13.76 28.20
N ASN A 317 -8.45 13.15 27.03
CA ASN A 317 -8.79 11.76 26.81
C ASN A 317 -7.52 10.96 26.59
N VAL A 318 -7.39 9.88 27.34
CA VAL A 318 -6.21 9.03 27.24
C VAL A 318 -6.37 7.96 26.17
N SER A 319 -7.59 7.47 26.02
CA SER A 319 -7.98 6.57 24.93
C SER A 319 -9.19 7.11 24.18
N TYR A 320 -9.21 6.83 22.89
CA TYR A 320 -10.29 7.15 21.97
C TYR A 320 -11.08 5.91 21.52
N ALA A 321 -10.64 4.71 21.91
CA ALA A 321 -11.34 3.46 21.60
C ALA A 321 -11.05 2.39 22.66
N TRP A 322 -12.06 1.59 23.01
CA TRP A 322 -11.95 0.49 23.96
C TRP A 322 -12.80 -0.70 23.54
N ALA A 323 -12.41 -1.89 24.00
CA ALA A 323 -13.14 -3.13 23.80
C ALA A 323 -13.68 -3.61 25.15
N ASP A 324 -14.80 -4.32 25.12
CA ASP A 324 -15.36 -5.01 26.29
C ASP A 324 -14.58 -6.29 26.68
N GLY A 325 -13.64 -6.73 25.84
CA GLY A 325 -12.81 -7.92 26.05
C GLY A 325 -11.31 -7.59 26.23
N PRO A 326 -10.58 -8.36 27.06
CA PRO A 326 -9.15 -8.16 27.26
C PRO A 326 -8.34 -8.54 26.01
N GLY A 327 -7.17 -7.92 25.84
CA GLY A 327 -6.22 -8.22 24.75
C GLY A 327 -6.71 -7.86 23.35
N ILE A 328 -7.74 -7.01 23.25
CA ILE A 328 -8.14 -6.36 22.01
C ILE A 328 -7.52 -4.97 22.00
N THR A 329 -6.54 -4.76 21.12
CA THR A 329 -5.91 -3.46 20.92
C THR A 329 -6.64 -2.71 19.81
N LEU A 330 -6.96 -1.45 20.07
CA LEU A 330 -7.65 -0.57 19.12
C LEU A 330 -6.78 0.64 18.80
N ASN A 331 -6.75 1.05 17.53
CA ASN A 331 -6.16 2.32 17.13
C ASN A 331 -7.15 3.07 16.24
N LEU A 332 -7.44 4.32 16.59
CA LEU A 332 -8.42 5.14 15.90
C LEU A 332 -7.71 6.21 15.07
N ARG A 333 -8.25 6.50 13.89
CA ARG A 333 -7.86 7.66 13.09
C ARG A 333 -9.06 8.38 12.51
N TYR A 334 -9.01 9.70 12.51
CA TYR A 334 -10.01 10.56 11.89
C TYR A 334 -9.48 11.08 10.56
N GLY A 335 -10.14 10.68 9.47
CA GLY A 335 -10.08 11.38 8.18
C GLY A 335 -11.06 12.55 8.15
N ALA A 336 -11.17 13.19 6.98
CA ALA A 336 -12.06 14.34 6.81
C ALA A 336 -13.55 13.99 7.00
N GLN A 337 -13.96 12.78 6.62
CA GLN A 337 -15.35 12.31 6.69
C GLN A 337 -15.48 10.87 7.19
N GLN A 338 -14.36 10.21 7.48
CA GLN A 338 -14.33 8.80 7.82
C GLN A 338 -13.53 8.60 9.09
N ILE A 339 -13.90 7.58 9.85
CA ILE A 339 -13.18 7.08 11.00
C ILE A 339 -12.60 5.72 10.61
N TYR A 340 -11.30 5.54 10.85
CA TYR A 340 -10.59 4.28 10.60
C TYR A 340 -10.28 3.66 11.96
N LEU A 341 -10.95 2.55 12.26
CA LEU A 341 -10.75 1.79 13.49
C LEU A 341 -9.93 0.54 13.17
N PHE A 342 -8.66 0.55 13.55
CA PHE A 342 -7.77 -0.61 13.47
C PHE A 342 -7.96 -1.47 14.71
N VAL A 343 -8.04 -2.77 14.51
CA VAL A 343 -8.33 -3.74 15.56
C VAL A 343 -7.31 -4.86 15.50
N GLN A 344 -6.76 -5.24 16.65
CA GLN A 344 -5.88 -6.39 16.78
C GLN A 344 -6.34 -7.25 17.95
N ASN A 345 -6.69 -8.49 17.66
CA ASN A 345 -6.99 -9.49 18.66
C ASN A 345 -5.70 -10.23 19.03
N ASN A 346 -5.13 -9.92 20.20
CA ASN A 346 -3.92 -10.56 20.70
C ASN A 346 -4.22 -11.88 21.44
N GLN A 347 -5.50 -12.24 21.61
CA GLN A 347 -5.89 -13.49 22.22
C GLN A 347 -5.69 -14.66 21.26
N PRO A 348 -5.43 -15.88 21.76
CA PRO A 348 -5.40 -17.08 20.93
C PRO A 348 -6.80 -17.47 20.41
N ASN A 349 -7.87 -17.00 21.06
CA ASN A 349 -9.25 -17.32 20.71
C ASN A 349 -9.89 -16.16 19.93
N GLY A 350 -10.92 -16.48 19.13
CA GLY A 350 -11.77 -15.48 18.52
C GLY A 350 -12.44 -14.55 19.54
N TYR A 351 -12.59 -13.28 19.17
CA TYR A 351 -13.30 -12.25 19.91
C TYR A 351 -14.61 -11.94 19.20
N SER A 352 -15.71 -11.87 19.95
CA SER A 352 -17.01 -11.38 19.48
C SER A 352 -17.62 -10.54 20.59
N GLY A 353 -17.55 -9.22 20.45
CA GLY A 353 -17.97 -8.30 21.50
C GLY A 353 -18.19 -6.88 21.02
N MET A 354 -18.46 -6.00 21.96
CA MET A 354 -18.68 -4.58 21.73
C MET A 354 -17.37 -3.80 21.83
N LEU A 355 -17.07 -3.08 20.76
CA LEU A 355 -16.11 -1.99 20.75
C LEU A 355 -16.87 -0.69 20.97
N ALA A 356 -16.23 0.27 21.64
CA ALA A 356 -16.70 1.63 21.70
C ALA A 356 -15.56 2.58 21.33
N TYR A 357 -15.93 3.68 20.69
CA TYR A 357 -14.98 4.66 20.19
C TYR A 357 -15.59 6.05 20.27
N ARG A 358 -14.73 7.05 20.43
CA ARG A 358 -15.15 8.45 20.41
C ARG A 358 -15.21 8.93 18.96
N ALA A 359 -16.24 9.69 18.61
CA ALA A 359 -16.34 10.39 17.34
C ALA A 359 -15.65 11.77 17.42
N PRO A 360 -15.40 12.44 16.27
CA PRO A 360 -14.77 13.77 16.27
C PRO A 360 -15.52 14.84 17.08
N ASP A 361 -16.83 14.70 17.24
CA ASP A 361 -17.68 15.59 18.05
C ASP A 361 -17.68 15.23 19.54
N GLY A 362 -16.92 14.21 19.95
CA GLY A 362 -16.83 13.73 21.32
C GLY A 362 -17.85 12.66 21.70
N ALA A 363 -18.83 12.35 20.83
CA ALA A 363 -19.83 11.32 21.10
C ALA A 363 -19.20 9.94 21.22
N VAL A 364 -19.73 9.10 22.11
CA VAL A 364 -19.29 7.71 22.25
C VAL A 364 -20.20 6.80 21.44
N LEU A 365 -19.64 6.18 20.41
CA LEU A 365 -20.30 5.29 19.48
C LEU A 365 -19.88 3.84 19.71
N HIS A 366 -20.65 2.88 19.18
CA HIS A 366 -20.49 1.46 19.47
C HIS A 366 -20.48 0.63 18.21
N LEU A 367 -19.54 -0.31 18.13
CA LEU A 367 -19.39 -1.25 17.02
C LEU A 367 -19.34 -2.67 17.57
N HIS A 368 -20.24 -3.54 17.13
CA HIS A 368 -20.11 -4.98 17.42
C HIS A 368 -19.13 -5.60 16.42
N LEU A 369 -18.07 -6.23 16.92
CA LEU A 369 -17.01 -6.84 16.11
C LEU A 369 -16.84 -8.32 16.47
N GLY A 370 -16.78 -9.15 15.44
CA GLY A 370 -16.27 -10.52 15.49
C GLY A 370 -14.97 -10.65 14.70
N ILE A 371 -13.88 -11.11 15.33
CA ILE A 371 -12.57 -11.32 14.70
C ILE A 371 -11.86 -12.54 15.32
N ALA A 372 -11.21 -13.35 14.48
CA ALA A 372 -10.48 -14.54 14.90
C ALA A 372 -9.26 -14.25 15.81
N GLY A 373 -8.76 -15.29 16.50
CA GLY A 373 -7.61 -15.21 17.41
C GLY A 373 -6.29 -14.85 16.70
N GLY A 374 -5.49 -13.97 17.30
CA GLY A 374 -4.19 -13.56 16.76
C GLY A 374 -4.27 -12.78 15.44
N ARG A 375 -5.45 -12.23 15.11
CA ARG A 375 -5.72 -11.54 13.84
C ARG A 375 -5.83 -10.04 14.03
N SER A 376 -5.71 -9.33 12.92
CA SER A 376 -5.90 -7.88 12.87
C SER A 376 -6.73 -7.47 11.68
N GLY A 377 -7.22 -6.24 11.71
CA GLY A 377 -7.99 -5.68 10.62
C GLY A 377 -8.31 -4.22 10.84
N VAL A 378 -9.14 -3.69 9.95
CA VAL A 378 -9.59 -2.31 10.00
C VAL A 378 -11.04 -2.23 9.56
N VAL A 379 -11.78 -1.36 10.24
CA VAL A 379 -13.16 -1.01 9.92
C VAL A 379 -13.20 0.49 9.58
N VAL A 380 -13.84 0.83 8.47
CA VAL A 380 -14.09 2.22 8.06
C VAL A 380 -15.52 2.58 8.40
N LEU A 381 -15.66 3.69 9.12
CA LEU A 381 -16.91 4.14 9.68
C LEU A 381 -17.23 5.57 9.23
N ARG A 382 -18.51 5.90 9.13
CA ARG A 382 -19.03 7.27 9.01
C ARG A 382 -20.37 7.34 9.74
N ASP A 383 -20.50 8.25 10.70
CA ASP A 383 -21.75 8.44 11.47
C ASP A 383 -22.31 7.13 12.06
N ASP A 384 -21.43 6.29 12.62
CA ASP A 384 -21.73 4.95 13.15
C ASP A 384 -22.16 3.89 12.12
N GLU A 385 -22.00 4.19 10.83
CA GLU A 385 -22.21 3.25 9.74
C GLU A 385 -20.90 2.64 9.27
N VAL A 386 -20.90 1.31 9.10
CA VAL A 386 -19.81 0.52 8.54
C VAL A 386 -19.81 0.71 7.02
N LEU A 387 -18.86 1.49 6.54
CA LEU A 387 -18.62 1.71 5.11
C LEU A 387 -17.73 0.62 4.50
N GLY A 388 -16.92 -0.02 5.32
CA GLY A 388 -16.04 -1.10 4.88
C GLY A 388 -15.35 -1.80 6.03
N ALA A 389 -14.90 -3.02 5.79
CA ALA A 389 -14.09 -3.80 6.71
C ALA A 389 -13.08 -4.65 5.94
N ALA A 390 -11.85 -4.71 6.42
CA ALA A 390 -10.81 -5.63 5.95
C ALA A 390 -10.21 -6.32 7.16
N LEU A 391 -10.65 -7.54 7.43
CA LEU A 391 -10.29 -8.29 8.63
C LEU A 391 -9.56 -9.57 8.22
N ASP A 392 -8.44 -9.85 8.89
CA ASP A 392 -7.79 -11.17 8.83
C ASP A 392 -8.61 -12.15 9.68
N GLY A 393 -8.67 -13.40 9.23
CA GLY A 393 -9.48 -14.41 9.87
C GLY A 393 -8.95 -15.81 9.61
N ASP A 394 -9.46 -16.77 10.37
CA ASP A 394 -9.26 -18.20 10.10
C ASP A 394 -10.60 -18.81 9.65
N GLY A 395 -10.59 -19.54 8.52
CA GLY A 395 -11.78 -20.23 8.03
C GLY A 395 -12.31 -21.27 9.01
N ALA A 396 -11.46 -21.78 9.90
CA ALA A 396 -11.87 -22.68 10.98
C ALA A 396 -12.67 -21.99 12.09
N GLU A 397 -12.57 -20.67 12.22
CA GLU A 397 -13.16 -19.89 13.32
C GLU A 397 -14.47 -19.17 12.95
N GLY A 398 -15.06 -19.47 11.79
CA GLY A 398 -16.38 -18.96 11.41
C GLY A 398 -16.42 -17.57 10.78
N GLY A 399 -15.25 -17.01 10.44
CA GLY A 399 -15.12 -15.74 9.70
C GLY A 399 -15.11 -14.49 10.58
N TRP A 400 -15.68 -13.38 10.10
CA TRP A 400 -15.67 -12.10 10.80
C TRP A 400 -16.95 -11.29 10.58
N LEU A 401 -17.21 -10.36 11.51
CA LEU A 401 -18.39 -9.48 11.54
C LEU A 401 -17.97 -8.08 11.98
N ALA A 402 -18.47 -7.05 11.30
CA ALA A 402 -18.46 -5.67 11.78
C ALA A 402 -19.88 -5.10 11.66
N ARG A 403 -20.48 -4.66 12.76
CA ARG A 403 -21.85 -4.16 12.80
C ARG A 403 -21.95 -2.88 13.60
N GLY A 404 -22.27 -1.79 12.91
CA GLY A 404 -22.70 -0.53 13.51
C GLY A 404 -24.21 -0.54 13.79
N LEU A 405 -24.78 0.65 14.00
CA LEU A 405 -26.20 0.78 14.37
C LEU A 405 -27.16 0.23 13.30
N ARG A 406 -26.96 0.64 12.04
CA ARG A 406 -27.87 0.32 10.92
C ARG A 406 -27.27 -0.56 9.84
N THR A 407 -25.95 -0.64 9.82
CA THR A 407 -25.18 -1.32 8.79
C THR A 407 -24.33 -2.43 9.37
N SER A 408 -24.12 -3.49 8.60
CA SER A 408 -23.19 -4.55 8.99
C SER A 408 -22.54 -5.19 7.78
N MET A 409 -21.33 -5.69 7.97
CA MET A 409 -20.58 -6.48 7.02
C MET A 409 -20.12 -7.77 7.68
N VAL A 410 -20.37 -8.89 7.02
CA VAL A 410 -20.00 -10.22 7.49
C VAL A 410 -19.30 -10.96 6.37
N PHE A 411 -18.27 -11.72 6.70
CA PHE A 411 -17.71 -12.73 5.83
C PHE A 411 -17.63 -14.06 6.57
N SER A 412 -18.10 -15.14 5.96
CA SER A 412 -18.27 -16.43 6.63
C SER A 412 -17.01 -17.30 6.73
N THR A 413 -15.88 -16.83 6.19
CA THR A 413 -14.60 -17.57 6.13
C THR A 413 -13.44 -16.64 6.45
N GLY A 414 -12.20 -17.13 6.39
CA GLY A 414 -11.01 -16.51 6.99
C GLY A 414 -10.79 -15.02 6.74
N ALA A 415 -9.76 -14.65 5.98
CA ALA A 415 -9.51 -13.23 5.72
C ALA A 415 -10.47 -12.72 4.65
N GLY A 416 -10.93 -11.47 4.76
CA GLY A 416 -11.83 -10.88 3.76
C GLY A 416 -11.83 -9.37 3.85
N GLY A 417 -12.09 -8.72 2.73
CA GLY A 417 -12.20 -7.27 2.64
C GLY A 417 -13.40 -6.88 1.80
N MET A 418 -14.16 -5.90 2.27
CA MET A 418 -15.26 -5.32 1.54
C MET A 418 -15.38 -3.85 1.86
N VAL A 419 -15.71 -3.04 0.86
CA VAL A 419 -15.83 -1.60 1.02
C VAL A 419 -16.83 -1.01 0.05
N ALA A 420 -17.54 0.02 0.49
CA ALA A 420 -18.44 0.82 -0.33
C ALA A 420 -17.69 1.95 -1.06
N TYR A 421 -17.92 2.04 -2.37
CA TYR A 421 -17.49 3.11 -3.26
C TYR A 421 -18.74 3.86 -3.75
N GLY A 422 -19.25 4.79 -2.94
CA GLY A 422 -20.59 5.34 -3.18
C GLY A 422 -21.64 4.24 -3.08
N ASP A 423 -22.43 4.05 -4.13
CA ASP A 423 -23.46 3.01 -4.20
C ASP A 423 -22.93 1.64 -4.69
N ALA A 424 -21.65 1.55 -5.05
CA ALA A 424 -20.99 0.31 -5.42
C ALA A 424 -20.34 -0.37 -4.21
N LEU A 425 -20.22 -1.70 -4.24
CA LEU A 425 -19.42 -2.47 -3.29
C LEU A 425 -18.30 -3.18 -4.04
N VAL A 426 -17.12 -3.22 -3.42
CA VAL A 426 -16.03 -4.09 -3.84
C VAL A 426 -15.71 -5.06 -2.72
N ALA A 427 -15.66 -6.35 -3.04
CA ALA A 427 -15.30 -7.40 -2.08
C ALA A 427 -14.13 -8.24 -2.61
N THR A 428 -13.23 -8.68 -1.74
CA THR A 428 -12.12 -9.58 -2.10
C THR A 428 -11.74 -10.43 -0.91
N ALA A 429 -11.37 -11.68 -1.18
CA ALA A 429 -10.96 -12.65 -0.17
C ALA A 429 -10.04 -13.71 -0.81
N PRO A 430 -9.09 -14.30 -0.06
CA PRO A 430 -8.25 -15.41 -0.50
C PRO A 430 -8.98 -16.76 -0.50
N GLN A 431 -10.19 -16.85 0.06
CA GLN A 431 -10.95 -18.10 0.23
C GLN A 431 -12.41 -17.91 -0.20
N SER A 432 -13.01 -18.98 -0.71
CA SER A 432 -14.43 -18.99 -1.05
C SER A 432 -15.28 -18.92 0.21
N GLY A 433 -16.38 -18.18 0.15
CA GLY A 433 -17.24 -17.93 1.31
C GLY A 433 -18.48 -17.15 0.91
N ARG A 434 -19.01 -16.38 1.85
CA ARG A 434 -20.21 -15.57 1.62
C ARG A 434 -20.06 -14.23 2.33
N PHE A 435 -20.19 -13.15 1.57
CA PHE A 435 -20.37 -11.82 2.13
C PHE A 435 -21.84 -11.58 2.42
N GLN A 436 -22.14 -11.01 3.59
CA GLN A 436 -23.46 -10.49 3.91
C GLN A 436 -23.33 -9.02 4.30
N ILE A 437 -24.14 -8.18 3.67
CA ILE A 437 -24.17 -6.75 3.90
C ILE A 437 -25.57 -6.36 4.35
N ARG A 438 -25.65 -5.58 5.42
CA ARG A 438 -26.85 -4.86 5.79
C ARG A 438 -26.61 -3.38 5.57
N HIS A 439 -27.51 -2.71 4.88
CA HIS A 439 -27.49 -1.28 4.68
C HIS A 439 -28.58 -0.57 5.49
N ALA A 440 -28.46 0.74 5.69
CA ALA A 440 -29.47 1.51 6.42
C ALA A 440 -30.79 1.63 5.65
N SER A 441 -30.73 1.57 4.32
CA SER A 441 -31.88 1.56 3.40
C SER A 441 -31.95 0.25 2.61
N ALA A 442 -33.11 -0.02 2.00
CA ALA A 442 -33.25 -1.14 1.08
C ALA A 442 -32.33 -0.97 -0.14
N TRP A 443 -31.75 -2.07 -0.60
CA TRP A 443 -30.91 -2.07 -1.80
C TRP A 443 -31.77 -1.85 -3.05
N GLY A 444 -31.28 -1.02 -3.97
CA GLY A 444 -31.82 -0.91 -5.32
C GLY A 444 -31.59 -2.18 -6.15
N ASP A 445 -31.87 -2.12 -7.45
CA ASP A 445 -31.51 -3.20 -8.36
C ASP A 445 -30.00 -3.22 -8.56
N MET A 446 -29.37 -4.29 -8.07
CA MET A 446 -27.94 -4.50 -8.11
C MET A 446 -27.61 -5.60 -9.11
N GLN A 447 -26.39 -5.55 -9.64
CA GLN A 447 -25.76 -6.63 -10.38
C GLN A 447 -24.38 -6.88 -9.78
N ALA A 448 -23.89 -8.12 -9.87
CA ALA A 448 -22.55 -8.46 -9.43
C ALA A 448 -21.75 -9.12 -10.53
N TYR A 449 -20.47 -8.78 -10.57
CA TYR A 449 -19.49 -9.48 -11.38
C TYR A 449 -18.34 -9.94 -10.50
N ARG A 450 -17.94 -11.18 -10.69
CA ARG A 450 -16.66 -11.71 -10.27
C ARG A 450 -15.62 -11.29 -11.30
N LEU A 451 -14.68 -10.46 -10.89
CA LEU A 451 -13.54 -10.07 -11.69
C LEU A 451 -12.40 -11.05 -11.39
N LEU A 452 -11.89 -11.74 -12.41
CA LEU A 452 -10.74 -12.63 -12.29
C LEU A 452 -9.42 -11.85 -12.24
N LEU A 453 -8.37 -12.51 -11.79
CA LEU A 453 -7.00 -12.00 -11.78
C LEU A 453 -6.46 -11.66 -13.18
N SER A 454 -7.05 -12.21 -14.25
CA SER A 454 -6.83 -11.86 -15.66
C SER A 454 -7.65 -10.64 -16.14
N GLY A 455 -8.40 -10.01 -15.23
CA GLY A 455 -9.36 -8.97 -15.53
C GLY A 455 -10.64 -9.47 -16.20
N ALA A 456 -10.80 -10.77 -16.46
CA ALA A 456 -12.04 -11.29 -17.05
C ALA A 456 -13.24 -11.05 -16.11
N PRO A 457 -14.31 -10.39 -16.57
CA PRO A 457 -15.53 -10.24 -15.79
C PRO A 457 -16.46 -11.43 -16.01
N LEU A 458 -16.99 -11.98 -14.92
CA LEU A 458 -17.94 -13.09 -14.92
C LEU A 458 -19.19 -12.66 -14.15
N PRO A 459 -20.41 -12.79 -14.68
CA PRO A 459 -21.62 -12.54 -13.90
C PRO A 459 -21.64 -13.39 -12.63
N ALA A 460 -21.99 -12.77 -11.51
CA ALA A 460 -22.06 -13.44 -10.22
C ALA A 460 -23.48 -13.33 -9.63
N PRO A 461 -23.99 -14.40 -9.00
CA PRO A 461 -25.29 -14.34 -8.34
C PRO A 461 -25.23 -13.46 -7.10
N ILE A 462 -26.34 -12.75 -6.82
CA ILE A 462 -26.57 -12.06 -5.55
C ILE A 462 -28.00 -12.32 -5.10
N GLN A 463 -28.20 -12.35 -3.79
CA GLN A 463 -29.53 -12.44 -3.19
C GLN A 463 -29.79 -11.16 -2.42
N ARG A 464 -30.97 -10.56 -2.64
CA ARG A 464 -31.40 -9.32 -1.99
C ARG A 464 -32.65 -9.57 -1.18
N GLU A 465 -32.62 -9.19 0.09
CA GLU A 465 -33.74 -9.30 1.03
C GLU A 465 -33.89 -7.97 1.79
N ALA A 466 -34.67 -7.05 1.21
CA ALA A 466 -34.83 -5.68 1.71
C ALA A 466 -33.48 -4.95 1.90
N ALA A 467 -33.06 -4.76 3.15
CA ALA A 467 -31.81 -4.11 3.52
C ALA A 467 -30.59 -5.07 3.52
N HIS A 468 -30.80 -6.36 3.32
CA HIS A 468 -29.75 -7.37 3.29
C HIS A 468 -29.36 -7.72 1.85
N LEU A 469 -28.06 -7.82 1.63
CA LEU A 469 -27.46 -8.29 0.39
C LEU A 469 -26.52 -9.43 0.71
N ILE A 470 -26.66 -10.54 -0.01
CA ILE A 470 -25.84 -11.73 0.16
C ILE A 470 -25.12 -12.00 -1.15
N VAL A 471 -23.79 -12.12 -1.06
CA VAL A 471 -22.90 -12.32 -2.21
C VAL A 471 -22.09 -13.61 -1.98
N PRO A 472 -22.45 -14.73 -2.63
CA PRO A 472 -21.60 -15.91 -2.68
C PRO A 472 -20.26 -15.57 -3.35
N TYR A 473 -19.17 -15.82 -2.66
CA TYR A 473 -17.82 -15.49 -3.12
C TYR A 473 -17.07 -16.76 -3.47
N VAL A 474 -16.63 -16.86 -4.73
CA VAL A 474 -15.74 -17.92 -5.21
C VAL A 474 -14.35 -17.33 -5.30
N ALA A 475 -13.39 -17.81 -4.51
CA ALA A 475 -12.01 -17.33 -4.60
C ALA A 475 -11.28 -17.89 -5.81
N GLU A 476 -11.56 -19.13 -6.18
CA GLU A 476 -10.93 -19.83 -7.29
C GLU A 476 -11.82 -21.00 -7.73
N ASP A 477 -11.87 -21.23 -9.03
CA ASP A 477 -12.47 -22.39 -9.68
C ASP A 477 -11.83 -22.61 -11.06
N GLU A 478 -12.42 -23.47 -11.89
CA GLU A 478 -11.92 -23.78 -13.24
C GLU A 478 -11.84 -22.55 -14.18
N GLN A 479 -12.54 -21.46 -13.87
CA GLN A 479 -12.48 -20.23 -14.66
C GLN A 479 -11.30 -19.34 -14.26
N GLY A 480 -10.71 -19.57 -13.08
CA GLY A 480 -9.49 -18.91 -12.60
C GLY A 480 -9.62 -18.31 -11.21
N GLN A 481 -8.57 -17.65 -10.75
CA GLN A 481 -8.56 -17.00 -9.43
C GLN A 481 -9.27 -15.63 -9.48
N THR A 482 -10.13 -15.37 -8.51
CA THR A 482 -10.86 -14.11 -8.35
C THR A 482 -9.95 -13.01 -7.85
N ASP A 483 -9.95 -11.87 -8.55
CA ASP A 483 -9.37 -10.62 -8.08
C ASP A 483 -10.28 -9.94 -7.05
N CYS A 484 -11.51 -9.64 -7.44
CA CYS A 484 -12.53 -9.06 -6.58
C CYS A 484 -13.94 -9.31 -7.13
N TYR A 485 -14.94 -9.05 -6.32
CA TYR A 485 -16.33 -8.93 -6.74
C TYR A 485 -16.68 -7.44 -6.81
N LEU A 486 -17.33 -7.04 -7.88
CA LEU A 486 -17.89 -5.71 -8.08
C LEU A 486 -19.41 -5.84 -8.03
N VAL A 487 -20.04 -5.23 -7.03
CA VAL A 487 -21.50 -5.19 -6.91
C VAL A 487 -21.96 -3.75 -7.12
N VAL A 488 -22.66 -3.49 -8.20
CA VAL A 488 -23.01 -2.14 -8.66
C VAL A 488 -24.49 -2.04 -8.97
N PRO A 489 -25.12 -0.86 -8.84
CA PRO A 489 -26.49 -0.68 -9.33
C PRO A 489 -26.54 -0.86 -10.85
N VAL A 490 -27.60 -1.49 -11.37
CA VAL A 490 -27.69 -1.88 -12.80
C VAL A 490 -27.54 -0.69 -13.76
N ALA A 491 -28.08 0.47 -13.39
CA ALA A 491 -28.08 1.68 -14.22
C ALA A 491 -27.11 2.76 -13.74
N ALA A 492 -26.29 2.50 -12.72
CA ALA A 492 -25.40 3.51 -12.17
C ALA A 492 -24.10 3.61 -12.96
N ALA A 493 -23.62 4.85 -13.11
CA ALA A 493 -22.26 5.09 -13.56
C ALA A 493 -21.26 4.54 -12.53
N LEU A 494 -20.17 3.96 -13.02
CA LEU A 494 -19.08 3.50 -12.18
C LEU A 494 -18.43 4.70 -11.46
N PRO A 495 -18.15 4.57 -10.15
CA PRO A 495 -17.28 5.49 -9.44
C PRO A 495 -15.95 5.68 -10.18
N GLU A 496 -15.42 6.90 -10.19
CA GLU A 496 -14.20 7.27 -10.95
C GLU A 496 -13.01 6.36 -10.63
N ARG A 497 -12.85 5.97 -9.35
CA ARG A 497 -11.81 5.05 -8.91
C ARG A 497 -11.96 3.66 -9.53
N LEU A 498 -13.17 3.13 -9.60
CA LEU A 498 -13.44 1.83 -10.25
C LEU A 498 -13.25 1.91 -11.76
N ARG A 499 -13.68 3.00 -12.40
CA ARG A 499 -13.41 3.25 -13.82
C ARG A 499 -11.91 3.30 -14.10
N THR A 500 -11.15 4.03 -13.28
CA THR A 500 -9.68 4.10 -13.39
C THR A 500 -9.04 2.73 -13.21
N TYR A 501 -9.55 1.95 -12.25
CA TYR A 501 -9.10 0.59 -12.00
C TYR A 501 -9.35 -0.33 -13.22
N LEU A 502 -10.57 -0.38 -13.73
CA LEU A 502 -10.92 -1.20 -14.88
C LEU A 502 -10.19 -0.77 -16.16
N ALA A 503 -10.03 0.55 -16.38
CA ALA A 503 -9.23 1.08 -17.48
C ALA A 503 -7.75 0.67 -17.40
N GLY A 504 -7.20 0.57 -16.19
CA GLY A 504 -5.83 0.08 -16.00
C GLY A 504 -5.68 -1.40 -16.34
N LEU A 505 -6.67 -2.23 -16.04
CA LEU A 505 -6.69 -3.64 -16.45
C LEU A 505 -6.76 -3.79 -17.99
N LEU A 506 -7.61 -2.99 -18.66
CA LEU A 506 -7.64 -2.99 -20.13
C LEU A 506 -6.33 -2.51 -20.75
N ARG A 507 -5.68 -1.50 -20.15
CA ARG A 507 -4.35 -1.04 -20.58
C ARG A 507 -3.28 -2.12 -20.41
N ALA A 508 -3.30 -2.85 -19.29
CA ALA A 508 -2.40 -3.97 -19.07
C ALA A 508 -2.61 -5.08 -20.12
N ARG A 509 -3.88 -5.42 -20.40
CA ARG A 509 -4.25 -6.40 -21.44
C ARG A 509 -3.82 -5.95 -22.84
N ALA A 510 -4.07 -4.69 -23.21
CA ALA A 510 -3.59 -4.10 -24.45
C ALA A 510 -2.07 -4.24 -24.60
N ALA A 511 -1.36 -3.98 -23.52
CA ALA A 511 0.09 -4.03 -23.52
C ALA A 511 0.61 -5.49 -23.63
N VAL A 512 -0.15 -6.48 -23.18
CA VAL A 512 0.16 -7.91 -23.35
C VAL A 512 -0.12 -8.36 -24.79
N LEU A 513 -1.23 -7.91 -25.38
CA LEU A 513 -1.54 -8.14 -26.80
C LEU A 513 -0.45 -7.60 -27.73
N ARG A 514 0.13 -6.42 -27.44
CA ARG A 514 1.30 -5.90 -28.17
C ARG A 514 2.53 -6.79 -28.03
N ALA A 515 2.77 -7.36 -26.85
CA ALA A 515 3.87 -8.30 -26.64
C ALA A 515 3.65 -9.59 -27.45
N ALA A 516 2.43 -10.11 -27.46
CA ALA A 516 2.04 -11.24 -28.31
C ALA A 516 2.21 -10.92 -29.81
N ALA A 517 1.81 -9.72 -30.25
CA ALA A 517 1.99 -9.26 -31.62
C ALA A 517 3.46 -9.20 -32.02
N MET A 518 4.32 -8.63 -31.17
CA MET A 518 5.77 -8.61 -31.39
C MET A 518 6.36 -10.03 -31.50
N LEU A 519 5.91 -10.95 -30.65
CA LEU A 519 6.36 -12.35 -30.71
C LEU A 519 5.91 -13.01 -32.03
N ALA A 520 4.65 -12.82 -32.43
CA ALA A 520 4.14 -13.31 -33.70
C ALA A 520 4.93 -12.77 -34.91
N ARG A 521 5.30 -11.48 -34.93
CA ARG A 521 6.16 -10.90 -35.98
C ARG A 521 7.54 -11.55 -36.05
N ARG A 522 8.17 -11.82 -34.90
CA ARG A 522 9.50 -12.48 -34.86
C ARG A 522 9.49 -13.88 -35.48
N HIS A 523 8.32 -14.53 -35.50
CA HIS A 523 8.11 -15.85 -36.09
C HIS A 523 7.46 -15.80 -37.50
N GLY A 524 7.38 -14.61 -38.13
CA GLY A 524 6.85 -14.45 -39.49
C GLY A 524 5.32 -14.46 -39.60
N ALA A 525 4.58 -14.50 -38.49
CA ALA A 525 3.12 -14.51 -38.47
C ALA A 525 2.54 -13.08 -38.53
N MET A 526 2.69 -12.43 -39.69
CA MET A 526 2.35 -11.00 -39.86
C MET A 526 0.85 -10.69 -39.72
N VAL A 527 -0.04 -11.56 -40.24
CA VAL A 527 -1.49 -11.33 -40.17
C VAL A 527 -2.01 -11.43 -38.72
N PRO A 528 -1.73 -12.51 -37.96
CA PRO A 528 -2.09 -12.56 -36.54
C PRO A 528 -1.50 -11.42 -35.73
N ALA A 529 -0.25 -11.02 -36.02
CA ALA A 529 0.36 -9.88 -35.35
C ALA A 529 -0.41 -8.57 -35.58
N GLY A 530 -0.79 -8.27 -36.83
CA GLY A 530 -1.58 -7.08 -37.15
C GLY A 530 -2.94 -7.08 -36.45
N THR A 531 -3.59 -8.24 -36.37
CA THR A 531 -4.84 -8.39 -35.60
C THR A 531 -4.63 -8.10 -34.12
N LEU A 532 -3.60 -8.67 -33.50
CA LEU A 532 -3.30 -8.45 -32.07
C LEU A 532 -2.98 -6.98 -31.76
N ASP A 533 -2.25 -6.29 -32.64
CA ASP A 533 -1.99 -4.85 -32.51
C ASP A 533 -3.28 -4.02 -32.61
N ALA A 534 -4.16 -4.33 -33.58
CA ALA A 534 -5.43 -3.64 -33.73
C ALA A 534 -6.34 -3.81 -32.49
N ILE A 535 -6.38 -5.01 -31.90
CA ILE A 535 -7.10 -5.26 -30.64
C ILE A 535 -6.50 -4.41 -29.51
N ALA A 536 -5.17 -4.38 -29.41
CA ALA A 536 -4.47 -3.60 -28.39
C ALA A 536 -4.74 -2.09 -28.54
N GLU A 537 -4.77 -1.57 -29.77
CA GLU A 537 -5.10 -0.17 -30.06
C GLU A 537 -6.54 0.17 -29.67
N GLY A 538 -7.50 -0.76 -29.86
CA GLY A 538 -8.87 -0.59 -29.40
C GLY A 538 -9.04 -0.55 -27.88
N LEU A 539 -8.16 -1.24 -27.13
CA LEU A 539 -8.17 -1.27 -25.66
C LEU A 539 -7.35 -0.14 -25.00
N ALA A 540 -6.39 0.44 -25.72
CA ALA A 540 -5.47 1.45 -25.21
C ALA A 540 -6.01 2.88 -24.99
N PRO A 541 -7.15 3.35 -25.55
CA PRO A 541 -7.54 4.75 -25.40
C PRO A 541 -7.77 5.09 -23.93
N ALA A 542 -7.17 6.20 -23.48
CA ALA A 542 -7.47 6.79 -22.16
C ALA A 542 -8.96 7.19 -22.03
N GLU A 543 -9.66 7.29 -23.15
CA GLU A 543 -11.04 7.76 -23.28
C GLU A 543 -12.07 6.64 -23.50
N LEU A 544 -11.73 5.36 -23.28
CA LEU A 544 -12.76 4.33 -23.29
C LEU A 544 -13.88 4.76 -22.33
N PRO A 545 -15.12 4.96 -22.81
CA PRO A 545 -16.22 5.42 -21.99
C PRO A 545 -16.70 4.26 -21.14
N LEU A 546 -15.90 3.86 -20.15
CA LEU A 546 -16.22 2.85 -19.15
C LEU A 546 -17.20 3.47 -18.14
N THR A 547 -18.39 3.79 -18.62
CA THR A 547 -19.44 4.39 -17.79
C THR A 547 -20.08 3.34 -16.91
N THR A 548 -20.24 2.12 -17.41
CA THR A 548 -20.85 1.00 -16.71
C THR A 548 -19.91 -0.21 -16.68
N LEU A 549 -20.24 -1.18 -15.83
CA LEU A 549 -19.55 -2.47 -15.79
C LEU A 549 -19.84 -3.32 -17.04
N ALA A 550 -20.99 -3.10 -17.68
CA ALA A 550 -21.32 -3.72 -18.95
C ALA A 550 -20.40 -3.22 -20.08
N ASP A 551 -20.03 -1.93 -20.08
CA ASP A 551 -19.08 -1.37 -21.06
C ASP A 551 -17.71 -2.06 -20.93
N TYR A 552 -17.24 -2.24 -19.69
CA TYR A 552 -16.01 -2.99 -19.41
C TYR A 552 -16.09 -4.43 -19.89
N ALA A 553 -17.17 -5.14 -19.54
CA ALA A 553 -17.37 -6.53 -19.94
C ALA A 553 -17.42 -6.68 -21.46
N LEU A 554 -18.13 -5.80 -22.16
CA LEU A 554 -18.19 -5.78 -23.62
C LEU A 554 -16.81 -5.57 -24.22
N ALA A 555 -16.05 -4.56 -23.76
CA ALA A 555 -14.71 -4.29 -24.25
C ALA A 555 -13.77 -5.49 -24.03
N TRP A 556 -13.81 -6.09 -22.83
CA TRP A 556 -12.97 -7.24 -22.49
C TRP A 556 -13.32 -8.47 -23.34
N HIS A 557 -14.61 -8.85 -23.43
CA HIS A 557 -15.04 -10.03 -24.17
C HIS A 557 -14.84 -9.88 -25.68
N THR A 558 -15.04 -8.68 -26.24
CA THR A 558 -14.75 -8.40 -27.65
C THR A 558 -13.28 -8.63 -27.95
N ALA A 559 -12.38 -8.07 -27.13
CA ALA A 559 -10.94 -8.25 -27.30
C ALA A 559 -10.51 -9.71 -27.11
N ALA A 560 -11.09 -10.41 -26.12
CA ALA A 560 -10.79 -11.83 -25.88
C ALA A 560 -11.20 -12.70 -27.07
N GLY A 561 -12.43 -12.54 -27.59
CA GLY A 561 -12.91 -13.31 -28.74
C GLY A 561 -12.06 -13.07 -30.00
N GLN A 562 -11.68 -11.81 -30.27
CA GLN A 562 -10.80 -11.48 -31.38
C GLN A 562 -9.39 -12.07 -31.22
N ALA A 563 -8.86 -12.08 -29.98
CA ALA A 563 -7.56 -12.67 -29.69
C ALA A 563 -7.58 -14.20 -29.87
N THR A 564 -8.65 -14.89 -29.46
CA THR A 564 -8.83 -16.32 -29.69
C THR A 564 -8.77 -16.65 -31.19
N CYS A 565 -9.49 -15.89 -32.03
CA CYS A 565 -9.41 -16.09 -33.48
C CYS A 565 -7.98 -15.89 -34.04
N ALA A 566 -7.23 -14.93 -33.51
CA ALA A 566 -5.83 -14.71 -33.91
C ALA A 566 -4.91 -15.88 -33.49
N ILE A 567 -5.14 -16.46 -32.30
CA ILE A 567 -4.41 -17.64 -31.83
C ILE A 567 -4.74 -18.87 -32.69
N GLU A 568 -6.02 -19.10 -33.01
CA GLU A 568 -6.43 -20.20 -33.89
C GLU A 568 -5.79 -20.08 -35.28
N ALA A 569 -5.67 -18.85 -35.81
CA ALA A 569 -4.95 -18.60 -37.05
C ALA A 569 -3.44 -18.91 -36.95
N LEU A 570 -2.81 -18.70 -35.79
CA LEU A 570 -1.43 -19.11 -35.54
C LEU A 570 -1.29 -20.63 -35.49
N VAL A 571 -2.22 -21.33 -34.82
CA VAL A 571 -2.24 -22.80 -34.78
C VAL A 571 -2.38 -23.37 -36.20
N ALA A 572 -3.29 -22.81 -37.00
CA ALA A 572 -3.52 -23.24 -38.38
C ALA A 572 -2.30 -23.00 -39.31
N ALA A 573 -1.43 -22.05 -38.98
CA ALA A 573 -0.20 -21.75 -39.71
C ALA A 573 0.99 -22.64 -39.30
N ASP A 574 0.75 -23.78 -38.64
CA ASP A 574 1.75 -24.71 -38.08
C ASP A 574 2.70 -24.04 -37.05
N ALA A 575 2.23 -22.97 -36.42
CA ALA A 575 2.95 -22.27 -35.36
C ALA A 575 2.46 -22.69 -33.96
N GLY A 576 2.17 -23.99 -33.76
CA GLY A 576 1.51 -24.50 -32.54
C GLY A 576 2.23 -24.14 -31.24
N ARG A 577 3.57 -24.17 -31.20
CA ARG A 577 4.36 -23.74 -30.02
C ARG A 577 4.20 -22.25 -29.74
N LEU A 578 4.22 -21.42 -30.78
CA LEU A 578 4.02 -19.97 -30.66
C LEU A 578 2.61 -19.65 -30.19
N ALA A 579 1.61 -20.34 -30.73
CA ALA A 579 0.22 -20.20 -30.30
C ALA A 579 0.05 -20.55 -28.80
N ALA A 580 0.67 -21.64 -28.34
CA ALA A 580 0.66 -22.01 -26.92
C ALA A 580 1.31 -20.93 -26.03
N THR A 581 2.48 -20.41 -26.42
CA THR A 581 3.15 -19.33 -25.68
C THR A 581 2.32 -18.05 -25.65
N ILE A 582 1.66 -17.69 -26.76
CA ILE A 582 0.78 -16.51 -26.81
C ILE A 582 -0.48 -16.71 -25.96
N ALA A 583 -1.06 -17.92 -25.96
CA ALA A 583 -2.19 -18.25 -25.10
C ALA A 583 -1.81 -18.14 -23.61
N GLU A 584 -0.71 -18.75 -23.19
CA GLU A 584 -0.19 -18.63 -21.81
C GLU A 584 0.06 -17.17 -21.40
N LEU A 585 0.60 -16.36 -22.33
CA LEU A 585 0.83 -14.94 -22.10
C LEU A 585 -0.50 -14.17 -21.89
N LEU A 586 -1.56 -14.55 -22.61
CA LEU A 586 -2.86 -13.90 -22.53
C LEU A 586 -3.71 -14.37 -21.35
N ASP A 587 -3.51 -15.60 -20.88
CA ASP A 587 -4.19 -16.14 -19.69
C ASP A 587 -3.57 -15.62 -18.39
N SER A 588 -2.26 -15.34 -18.40
CA SER A 588 -1.52 -14.79 -17.25
C SER A 588 -1.71 -13.27 -17.03
N ALA A 589 -2.38 -12.60 -17.98
CA ALA A 589 -2.64 -11.16 -18.03
C ALA A 589 -4.10 -10.81 -17.77
#